data_AF-C1KUZ9-F1
#
_entry.id   AF-C1KUZ9-F1
#
_cell.length_a   1.000
_cell.length_b   1.000
_cell.length_c   1.000
_cell.angle_alpha   90.00
_cell.angle_beta   90.00
_cell.angle_gamma   90.00
#
_symmetry.space_group_name_H-M   'P 1'
#
loop_
_entity.id
_entity.type
_entity.pdbx_description
1 polymer ?
#
loop_
_entity_poly.entity_id
_entity_poly.type
_entity_poly.pdbx_seq_one_letter_code
_entity_poly.pdbx_strand_id
1 'polypeptide(L)'
;PNILPGLDSTWEKCYEKFIQFKDKPETKEYKEMSHGKEPPCLFQCIFMESGLTTNDGKLNEDAITKKMTEGINNDEKWKSTWKKSLDKCFDDVKQEDKKQILIMNTPAGRLMKCFLRDIYMNCPENVWVESSECLNVKNLVQKCPEMPPPVFQSAPKLI
;
A
#
# COMPACT_ATOMS: atom_id res chain seq x y z
N PRO A 1 0.20 -12.33 -3.27
CA PRO A 1 -0.49 -12.02 -4.54
C PRO A 1 0.20 -10.81 -5.20
N ASN A 2 0.27 -10.73 -6.54
CA ASN A 2 0.74 -9.53 -7.23
C ASN A 2 -0.42 -8.51 -7.26
N ILE A 3 -0.40 -7.55 -6.34
CA ILE A 3 -1.54 -6.64 -6.11
C ILE A 3 -1.55 -5.47 -7.11
N LEU A 4 -0.40 -5.12 -7.69
CA LEU A 4 -0.24 -3.99 -8.61
C LEU A 4 0.60 -4.43 -9.82
N PRO A 5 0.04 -5.25 -10.73
CA PRO A 5 0.82 -5.87 -11.80
C PRO A 5 1.27 -4.86 -12.84
N GLY A 6 2.47 -5.07 -13.43
CA GLY A 6 2.97 -4.24 -14.54
C GLY A 6 3.31 -2.80 -14.15
N LEU A 7 3.63 -2.56 -12.87
CA LEU A 7 4.11 -1.26 -12.38
C LEU A 7 5.60 -1.27 -12.05
N ASP A 8 6.36 -2.29 -12.45
CA ASP A 8 7.76 -2.50 -12.04
C ASP A 8 8.64 -1.27 -12.37
N SER A 9 8.55 -0.75 -13.60
CA SER A 9 9.26 0.47 -13.99
C SER A 9 8.82 1.73 -13.22
N THR A 10 7.54 1.79 -12.82
CA THR A 10 7.03 2.90 -11.99
C THR A 10 7.55 2.79 -10.56
N TRP A 11 7.63 1.58 -10.01
CA TRP A 11 8.24 1.31 -8.72
C TRP A 11 9.70 1.77 -8.69
N GLU A 12 10.49 1.41 -9.69
CA GLU A 12 11.89 1.84 -9.81
C GLU A 12 12.01 3.36 -9.88
N LYS A 13 11.28 4.00 -10.79
CA LYS A 13 11.26 5.46 -10.95
C LYS A 13 10.91 6.16 -9.63
N CYS A 14 9.88 5.70 -8.94
CA CYS A 14 9.44 6.29 -7.68
C CYS A 14 10.41 6.02 -6.53
N TYR A 15 11.08 4.86 -6.53
CA TYR A 15 12.10 4.52 -5.55
C TYR A 15 13.36 5.38 -5.73
N GLU A 16 13.82 5.58 -6.96
CA GLU A 16 14.93 6.48 -7.27
C GLU A 16 14.61 7.91 -6.85
N LYS A 17 13.41 8.40 -7.19
CA LYS A 17 12.90 9.69 -6.71
C LYS A 17 12.94 9.76 -5.19
N PHE A 18 12.40 8.76 -4.50
CA PHE A 18 12.36 8.71 -3.04
C PHE A 18 13.77 8.79 -2.42
N ILE A 19 14.76 8.10 -3.00
CA ILE A 19 16.17 8.19 -2.57
C ILE A 19 16.72 9.61 -2.77
N GLN A 20 16.49 10.22 -3.93
CA GLN A 20 17.01 11.56 -4.26
C GLN A 20 16.40 12.68 -3.41
N PHE A 21 15.17 12.50 -2.94
CA PHE A 21 14.39 13.54 -2.25
C PHE A 21 14.49 13.52 -0.74
N LYS A 22 15.13 12.50 -0.13
CA LYS A 22 15.36 12.43 1.32
C LYS A 22 15.98 13.73 1.89
N ASP A 23 16.75 14.44 1.08
CA ASP A 23 17.49 15.64 1.47
C ASP A 23 17.00 16.95 0.80
N LYS A 24 15.87 16.95 0.07
CA LYS A 24 15.39 18.11 -0.73
C LYS A 24 13.87 18.37 -0.61
N PRO A 25 13.39 18.86 0.55
CA PRO A 25 11.95 18.99 0.85
C PRO A 25 11.20 20.08 0.07
N GLU A 26 11.90 20.99 -0.61
CA GLU A 26 11.27 22.16 -1.23
C GLU A 26 10.72 21.95 -2.65
N THR A 27 11.07 20.83 -3.28
CA THR A 27 10.67 20.54 -4.67
C THR A 27 9.16 20.29 -4.80
N LYS A 28 8.61 20.56 -5.98
CA LYS A 28 7.18 20.35 -6.26
C LYS A 28 6.81 18.87 -6.15
N GLU A 29 7.69 18.01 -6.65
CA GLU A 29 7.56 16.56 -6.62
C GLU A 29 7.56 16.03 -5.18
N TYR A 30 8.40 16.58 -4.28
CA TYR A 30 8.35 16.24 -2.86
C TYR A 30 6.98 16.56 -2.26
N LYS A 31 6.47 17.77 -2.53
CA LYS A 31 5.19 18.25 -2.00
C LYS A 31 4.02 17.37 -2.44
N GLU A 32 4.01 16.94 -3.70
CA GLU A 32 3.00 16.04 -4.27
C GLU A 32 3.02 14.63 -3.66
N MET A 33 4.18 14.14 -3.22
CA MET A 33 4.33 12.84 -2.56
C MET A 33 4.15 12.91 -1.04
N SER A 34 4.11 14.11 -0.46
CA SER A 34 4.00 14.34 0.97
C SER A 34 2.59 14.74 1.39
N HIS A 35 2.30 14.67 2.70
CA HIS A 35 1.11 15.25 3.28
C HIS A 35 1.53 16.34 4.29
N GLY A 36 1.30 17.60 3.94
CA GLY A 36 1.76 18.74 4.75
C GLY A 36 3.29 18.79 4.89
N LYS A 37 3.81 18.56 6.10
CA LYS A 37 5.25 18.55 6.42
C LYS A 37 5.85 17.15 6.57
N GLU A 38 5.07 16.11 6.27
CA GLU A 38 5.47 14.72 6.45
C GLU A 38 6.42 14.23 5.33
N PRO A 39 7.20 13.17 5.57
CA PRO A 39 8.08 12.61 4.54
C PRO A 39 7.27 12.08 3.35
N PRO A 40 7.88 12.03 2.15
CA PRO A 40 7.19 11.59 0.94
C PRO A 40 6.81 10.11 1.05
N CYS A 41 5.69 9.74 0.43
CA CYS A 41 5.16 8.39 0.43
C CYS A 41 5.40 7.71 -0.92
N LEU A 42 6.10 6.57 -0.90
CA LEU A 42 6.40 5.81 -2.12
C LEU A 42 5.13 5.37 -2.86
N PHE A 43 4.11 4.89 -2.13
CA PHE A 43 2.82 4.50 -2.73
C PHE A 43 2.09 5.68 -3.37
N GLN A 44 2.20 6.89 -2.81
CA GLN A 44 1.60 8.09 -3.42
C GLN A 44 2.23 8.38 -4.77
N CYS A 45 3.56 8.33 -4.88
CA CYS A 45 4.25 8.47 -6.15
C CYS A 45 3.76 7.44 -7.17
N ILE A 46 3.74 6.16 -6.78
CA ILE A 46 3.36 5.06 -7.69
C ILE A 46 1.92 5.25 -8.18
N PHE A 47 1.01 5.64 -7.30
CA PHE A 47 -0.38 5.84 -7.66
C PHE A 47 -0.56 7.02 -8.62
N MET A 48 0.14 8.13 -8.38
CA MET A 48 0.10 9.30 -9.27
C MET A 48 0.66 8.99 -10.65
N GLU A 49 1.86 8.40 -10.71
CA GLU A 49 2.55 8.05 -11.95
C GLU A 49 1.80 6.97 -12.76
N SER A 50 0.98 6.16 -12.10
CA SER A 50 0.22 5.08 -12.73
C SER A 50 -1.23 5.45 -13.04
N GLY A 51 -1.64 6.71 -12.84
CA GLY A 51 -3.02 7.16 -13.06
C GLY A 51 -4.05 6.54 -12.11
N LEU A 52 -3.61 6.08 -10.93
CA LEU A 52 -4.45 5.56 -9.85
C LEU A 52 -4.93 6.66 -8.91
N THR A 53 -4.51 7.90 -9.14
CA THR A 53 -5.08 9.10 -8.53
C THR A 53 -5.80 9.95 -9.56
N THR A 54 -6.68 10.82 -9.08
CA THR A 54 -7.17 11.98 -9.82
C THR A 54 -6.06 13.05 -9.93
N ASN A 55 -6.29 14.08 -10.76
CA ASN A 55 -5.34 15.18 -10.97
C ASN A 55 -5.05 15.99 -9.69
N ASP A 56 -5.96 15.98 -8.71
CA ASP A 56 -5.79 16.60 -7.40
C ASP A 56 -5.17 15.65 -6.35
N GLY A 57 -4.65 14.50 -6.77
CA GLY A 57 -3.90 13.57 -5.92
C GLY A 57 -4.75 12.66 -5.02
N LYS A 58 -6.09 12.72 -5.16
CA LYS A 58 -7.02 11.81 -4.46
C LYS A 58 -7.08 10.45 -5.15
N LEU A 59 -7.54 9.43 -4.44
CA LEU A 59 -7.67 8.08 -4.98
C LEU A 59 -8.70 8.03 -6.11
N ASN A 60 -8.35 7.34 -7.20
CA ASN A 60 -9.29 6.95 -8.24
C ASN A 60 -9.75 5.51 -7.98
N GLU A 61 -10.83 5.35 -7.21
CA GLU A 61 -11.31 4.04 -6.72
C GLU A 61 -11.56 3.04 -7.87
N ASP A 62 -12.12 3.50 -9.00
CA ASP A 62 -12.37 2.68 -10.18
C ASP A 62 -11.07 2.19 -10.83
N ALA A 63 -10.11 3.11 -11.05
CA ALA A 63 -8.82 2.74 -11.64
C ALA A 63 -8.03 1.79 -10.74
N ILE A 64 -8.05 2.03 -9.42
CA ILE A 64 -7.40 1.16 -8.43
C ILE A 64 -8.05 -0.22 -8.42
N THR A 65 -9.38 -0.29 -8.35
CA THR A 65 -10.13 -1.54 -8.34
C THR A 65 -9.85 -2.35 -9.59
N LYS A 66 -9.85 -1.70 -10.77
CA LYS A 66 -9.47 -2.32 -12.04
C LYS A 66 -8.05 -2.84 -11.98
N LYS A 67 -7.10 -2.04 -11.50
CA LYS A 67 -5.68 -2.42 -11.47
C LYS A 67 -5.42 -3.63 -10.55
N MET A 68 -6.04 -3.65 -9.37
CA MET A 68 -5.92 -4.77 -8.44
C MET A 68 -6.64 -6.03 -8.95
N THR A 69 -7.74 -5.86 -9.69
CA THR A 69 -8.44 -6.96 -10.38
C THR A 69 -7.51 -7.67 -11.37
N GLU A 70 -6.76 -6.93 -12.19
CA GLU A 70 -5.81 -7.50 -13.17
C GLU A 70 -4.79 -8.45 -12.51
N GLY A 71 -4.41 -8.17 -11.25
CA GLY A 71 -3.39 -8.94 -10.53
C GLY A 71 -3.95 -10.07 -9.67
N ILE A 72 -5.01 -9.79 -8.90
CA ILE A 72 -5.50 -10.69 -7.86
C ILE A 72 -6.55 -11.68 -8.38
N ASN A 73 -7.39 -11.32 -9.36
CA ASN A 73 -8.47 -12.23 -9.78
C ASN A 73 -8.00 -13.49 -10.49
N ASN A 74 -6.74 -13.51 -10.95
CA ASN A 74 -6.10 -14.72 -11.47
C ASN A 74 -5.58 -15.65 -10.36
N ASP A 75 -5.61 -15.22 -9.10
CA ASP A 75 -5.23 -16.00 -7.94
C ASP A 75 -6.48 -16.41 -7.14
N GLU A 76 -7.00 -17.61 -7.45
CA GLU A 76 -8.21 -18.18 -6.84
C GLU A 76 -8.14 -18.22 -5.30
N LYS A 77 -6.94 -18.21 -4.71
CA LYS A 77 -6.77 -18.19 -3.25
C LYS A 77 -7.18 -16.84 -2.63
N TRP A 78 -7.04 -15.75 -3.37
CA TRP A 78 -7.26 -14.39 -2.86
C TRP A 78 -8.52 -13.73 -3.40
N LYS A 79 -9.04 -14.21 -4.54
CA LYS A 79 -10.20 -13.69 -5.27
C LYS A 79 -11.43 -13.40 -4.40
N SER A 80 -11.68 -14.20 -3.36
CA SER A 80 -12.83 -14.03 -2.44
C SER A 80 -12.60 -13.02 -1.31
N THR A 81 -11.35 -12.70 -0.98
CA THR A 81 -11.01 -11.88 0.21
C THR A 81 -10.64 -10.45 -0.17
N TRP A 82 -9.95 -10.26 -1.30
CA TRP A 82 -9.31 -8.98 -1.59
C TRP A 82 -10.29 -7.82 -1.81
N LYS A 83 -11.40 -8.05 -2.51
CA LYS A 83 -12.36 -6.97 -2.83
C LYS A 83 -12.99 -6.41 -1.56
N LYS A 84 -13.36 -7.30 -0.63
CA LYS A 84 -13.90 -6.91 0.68
C LYS A 84 -12.89 -6.08 1.49
N SER A 85 -11.62 -6.49 1.50
CA SER A 85 -10.55 -5.73 2.15
C SER A 85 -10.34 -4.36 1.50
N LEU A 86 -10.37 -4.29 0.16
CA LEU A 86 -10.21 -3.03 -0.57
C LEU A 86 -11.36 -2.06 -0.26
N ASP A 87 -12.61 -2.52 -0.33
CA ASP A 87 -13.79 -1.68 -0.07
C ASP A 87 -13.79 -1.14 1.35
N LYS A 88 -13.50 -2.01 2.33
CA LYS A 88 -13.30 -1.60 3.73
C LYS A 88 -12.25 -0.49 3.86
N CYS A 89 -11.16 -0.59 3.09
CA CYS A 89 -10.07 0.37 3.17
C CYS A 89 -10.33 1.68 2.43
N PHE A 90 -11.13 1.68 1.35
CA PHE A 90 -11.63 2.93 0.78
C PHE A 90 -12.50 3.72 1.75
N ASP A 91 -13.26 3.05 2.62
CA ASP A 91 -14.02 3.73 3.66
C ASP A 91 -13.14 4.18 4.84
N ASP A 92 -12.09 3.42 5.16
CA ASP A 92 -11.14 3.77 6.23
C ASP A 92 -10.34 5.05 5.89
N VAL A 93 -9.89 5.22 4.65
CA VAL A 93 -9.09 6.40 4.25
C VAL A 93 -9.86 7.71 4.29
N LYS A 94 -11.20 7.67 4.25
CA LYS A 94 -12.08 8.84 4.40
C LYS A 94 -12.07 9.38 5.85
N GLN A 95 -11.59 8.59 6.81
CA GLN A 95 -11.51 8.96 8.22
C GLN A 95 -10.13 9.54 8.54
N GLU A 96 -9.94 10.83 8.25
CA GLU A 96 -8.64 11.51 8.34
C GLU A 96 -8.11 11.66 9.78
N ASP A 97 -8.98 11.59 10.79
CA ASP A 97 -8.64 11.82 12.20
C ASP A 97 -7.87 10.66 12.86
N LYS A 98 -7.72 9.52 12.18
CA LYS A 98 -7.01 8.36 12.73
C LYS A 98 -5.51 8.61 12.76
N LYS A 99 -4.87 8.21 13.86
CA LYS A 99 -3.40 8.26 13.98
C LYS A 99 -2.74 7.48 12.84
N GLN A 100 -1.93 8.19 12.05
CA GLN A 100 -1.22 7.62 10.91
C GLN A 100 0.28 7.45 11.15
N ILE A 101 0.88 6.55 10.39
CA ILE A 101 2.33 6.47 10.27
C ILE A 101 2.72 7.62 9.35
N LEU A 102 3.59 8.53 9.80
CA LEU A 102 3.91 9.77 9.10
C LEU A 102 4.23 9.57 7.60
N ILE A 103 5.05 8.56 7.27
CA ILE A 103 5.46 8.26 5.88
C ILE A 103 4.35 7.67 4.99
N MET A 104 3.25 7.22 5.60
CA MET A 104 2.09 6.65 4.90
C MET A 104 0.87 7.54 5.03
N ASN A 105 1.03 8.78 5.51
CA ASN A 105 -0.09 9.68 5.78
C ASN A 105 -0.58 10.43 4.53
N THR A 106 -0.55 9.78 3.38
CA THR A 106 -1.13 10.25 2.11
C THR A 106 -2.34 9.40 1.74
N PRO A 107 -3.24 9.83 0.83
CA PRO A 107 -4.37 9.00 0.42
C PRO A 107 -3.97 7.57 -0.02
N ALA A 108 -2.96 7.44 -0.89
CA ALA A 108 -2.46 6.13 -1.33
C ALA A 108 -1.75 5.36 -0.21
N GLY A 109 -0.98 6.06 0.63
CA GLY A 109 -0.30 5.46 1.78
C GLY A 109 -1.29 4.85 2.78
N ARG A 110 -2.33 5.60 3.16
CA ARG A 110 -3.37 5.14 4.07
C ARG A 110 -4.11 3.93 3.50
N LEU A 111 -4.46 3.97 2.20
CA LEU A 111 -5.13 2.85 1.53
C LEU A 111 -4.28 1.59 1.58
N MET A 112 -3.02 1.68 1.14
CA MET A 112 -2.14 0.51 1.08
C MET A 112 -1.80 -0.02 2.47
N LYS A 113 -1.62 0.85 3.47
CA LYS A 113 -1.45 0.42 4.87
C LYS A 113 -2.66 -0.39 5.34
N CYS A 114 -3.88 0.13 5.14
CA CYS A 114 -5.10 -0.57 5.53
C CYS A 114 -5.22 -1.89 4.79
N PHE A 115 -5.08 -1.88 3.46
CA PHE A 115 -5.31 -3.04 2.61
C PHE A 115 -4.32 -4.17 2.93
N LEU A 116 -3.02 -3.87 2.96
CA LEU A 116 -1.97 -4.86 3.24
C LEU A 116 -2.15 -5.47 4.64
N ARG A 117 -2.55 -4.66 5.61
CA ARG A 117 -2.81 -5.13 6.97
C ARG A 117 -4.03 -6.05 7.03
N ASP A 118 -5.13 -5.66 6.41
CA ASP A 118 -6.36 -6.46 6.42
C ASP A 118 -6.15 -7.80 5.71
N ILE A 119 -5.47 -7.79 4.56
CA ILE A 119 -5.10 -8.99 3.80
C ILE A 119 -4.20 -9.93 4.60
N TYR A 120 -3.22 -9.39 5.32
CA TYR A 120 -2.35 -10.19 6.18
C TYR A 120 -3.12 -10.83 7.35
N MET A 121 -3.99 -10.06 8.01
CA MET A 121 -4.77 -10.55 9.15
C MET A 121 -5.79 -11.62 8.73
N ASN A 122 -6.33 -11.48 7.52
CA ASN A 122 -7.31 -12.39 6.91
C ASN A 122 -6.67 -13.33 5.86
N CYS A 123 -5.38 -13.62 5.98
CA CYS A 123 -4.68 -14.52 5.06
C CYS A 123 -5.38 -15.89 5.03
N PRO A 124 -5.80 -16.40 3.86
CA PRO A 124 -6.47 -17.70 3.72
C PRO A 124 -5.63 -18.85 4.29
N GLU A 125 -6.28 -19.82 4.94
CA GLU A 125 -5.59 -20.96 5.58
C GLU A 125 -4.75 -21.77 4.59
N ASN A 126 -5.18 -21.89 3.34
CA ASN A 126 -4.46 -22.59 2.27
C ASN A 126 -3.25 -21.82 1.69
N VAL A 127 -3.04 -20.57 2.15
CA VAL A 127 -1.87 -19.73 1.84
C VAL A 127 -1.01 -19.52 3.09
N TRP A 128 -1.63 -19.53 4.27
CA TRP A 128 -0.96 -19.32 5.54
C TRP A 128 0.08 -20.40 5.82
N VAL A 129 1.26 -19.97 6.25
CA VAL A 129 2.32 -20.87 6.70
C VAL A 129 2.17 -21.04 8.20
N GLU A 130 1.71 -22.22 8.62
CA GLU A 130 1.55 -22.55 10.03
C GLU A 130 2.92 -22.76 10.69
N SER A 131 3.34 -21.76 11.48
CA SER A 131 4.57 -21.78 12.26
C SER A 131 4.44 -20.87 13.47
N SER A 132 5.25 -21.13 14.50
CA SER A 132 5.27 -20.31 15.70
C SER A 132 5.70 -18.87 15.41
N GLU A 133 6.59 -18.71 14.43
CA GLU A 133 7.12 -17.45 13.95
C GLU A 133 6.02 -16.63 13.27
N CYS A 134 5.28 -17.22 12.34
CA CYS A 134 4.17 -16.56 11.67
C CYS A 134 3.06 -16.16 12.66
N LEU A 135 2.74 -17.02 13.63
CA LEU A 135 1.77 -16.72 14.67
C LEU A 135 2.23 -15.57 15.58
N ASN A 136 3.51 -15.57 15.99
CA ASN A 136 4.08 -14.50 16.80
C ASN A 136 4.05 -13.16 16.08
N VAL A 137 4.40 -13.12 14.78
CA VAL A 137 4.34 -11.89 13.99
C VAL A 137 2.88 -11.45 13.78
N LYS A 138 1.94 -12.38 13.54
CA LYS A 138 0.50 -12.06 13.48
C LYS A 138 0.00 -11.41 14.77
N ASN A 139 0.40 -11.95 15.92
CA ASN A 139 0.06 -11.40 17.23
C ASN A 139 0.67 -10.00 17.45
N LEU A 140 1.93 -9.78 17.03
CA LEU A 140 2.57 -8.47 17.11
C LEU A 140 1.87 -7.44 16.22
N VAL A 141 1.62 -7.78 14.95
CA VAL A 141 0.89 -6.92 14.02
C VAL A 141 -0.47 -6.59 14.62
N GLN A 142 -1.22 -7.55 15.16
CA GLN A 142 -2.52 -7.31 15.80
C GLN A 142 -2.43 -6.32 16.98
N LYS A 143 -1.43 -6.47 17.86
CA LYS A 143 -1.24 -5.60 19.04
C LYS A 143 -0.68 -4.21 18.68
N CYS A 144 0.00 -4.09 17.55
CA CYS A 144 0.66 -2.86 17.10
C CYS A 144 0.05 -2.35 15.78
N PRO A 145 -0.99 -1.49 15.81
CA PRO A 145 -1.64 -0.96 14.61
C PRO A 145 -0.73 -0.19 13.65
N GLU A 146 0.37 0.35 14.16
CA GLU A 146 1.37 1.11 13.41
C GLU A 146 2.49 0.23 12.84
N MET A 147 2.56 -1.05 13.21
CA MET A 147 3.53 -1.97 12.65
C MET A 147 3.10 -2.37 11.22
N PRO A 148 3.95 -2.17 10.20
CA PRO A 148 3.66 -2.68 8.86
C PRO A 148 3.64 -4.22 8.89
N PRO A 149 2.66 -4.86 8.25
CA PRO A 149 2.62 -6.32 8.17
C PRO A 149 3.79 -6.83 7.29
N PRO A 150 4.29 -8.06 7.53
CA PRO A 150 5.29 -8.69 6.67
C PRO A 150 4.62 -9.23 5.39
N VAL A 151 4.06 -8.34 4.58
CA VAL A 151 3.34 -8.71 3.35
C VAL A 151 4.27 -9.01 2.17
N PHE A 152 5.56 -8.71 2.31
CA PHE A 152 6.55 -9.02 1.30
C PHE A 152 7.51 -10.08 1.84
N GLN A 153 7.58 -11.24 1.17
CA GLN A 153 8.51 -12.33 1.51
C GLN A 153 9.99 -11.90 1.41
N SER A 154 10.26 -10.89 0.61
CA SER A 154 11.49 -10.12 0.52
C SER A 154 11.10 -8.68 0.23
N ALA A 155 11.96 -7.68 0.43
CA ALA A 155 11.74 -6.37 -0.20
C ALA A 155 11.36 -6.59 -1.69
N PRO A 156 10.45 -5.77 -2.28
CA PRO A 156 10.17 -5.86 -3.71
C PRO A 156 11.51 -5.96 -4.43
N LYS A 157 11.75 -7.07 -5.13
CA LYS A 157 13.00 -7.21 -5.88
C LYS A 157 12.87 -6.22 -7.03
N LEU A 158 13.56 -5.09 -6.87
CA LEU A 158 13.90 -4.19 -7.95
C LEU A 158 14.88 -4.98 -8.82
N ILE A 159 14.39 -5.63 -9.88
CA ILE A 159 15.21 -6.33 -10.88
C ILE A 159 14.97 -5.66 -12.22
#